data_AF-A0A4R3I041-F1
#
_entry.id   AF-A0A4R3I041-F1
#
_cell.length_a   1.000
_cell.length_b   1.000
_cell.length_c   1.000
_cell.angle_alpha   90.00
_cell.angle_beta   90.00
_cell.angle_gamma   90.00
#
_symmetry.space_group_name_H-M   'P 1'
#
loop_
_entity.id
_entity.type
_entity.pdbx_description
1 polymer ?
#
loop_
_entity_poly.entity_id
_entity_poly.type
_entity_poly.pdbx_seq_one_letter_code
_entity_poly.pdbx_strand_id
1 'polypeptide(L)'
;MNISKWTLGSVFCALVMFSSGANATLLDFETTVTGADMAGISVTAIYTDGTSDTVIWSATGSESGGVSETSWSLTQEGSTLGEYDSSTDTIYGLWTFTSDGSVESLIIDTLDTGIVFDTAFIDDLSDDTNGSGQGRIFSEVDVDASTLLEGASSSYFAGYSGLFLEELFTTLTLDSLTGVTTLTFWADTDAYVPEPSTLMLFGAGLFGLVASRARSKKWIAM
;
A
#
# COMPACT_ATOMS: atom_id res chain seq x y z
N MET A 1 24.61 34.02 -27.48
CA MET A 1 23.32 33.56 -28.05
C MET A 1 22.21 34.29 -27.30
N ASN A 2 21.57 35.28 -27.92
CA ASN A 2 20.54 36.09 -27.27
C ASN A 2 19.21 35.35 -27.30
N ILE A 3 18.83 34.74 -26.17
CA ILE A 3 17.49 34.17 -26.01
C ILE A 3 16.52 35.35 -25.97
N SER A 4 15.55 35.38 -26.89
CA SER A 4 14.58 36.48 -26.96
C SER A 4 13.68 36.45 -25.72
N LYS A 5 13.25 37.62 -25.25
CA LYS A 5 12.33 37.76 -24.11
C LYS A 5 11.03 36.96 -24.31
N TRP A 6 10.65 36.75 -25.57
CA TRP A 6 9.49 35.96 -25.98
C TRP A 6 9.68 34.45 -25.76
N THR A 7 10.88 33.92 -26.00
CA THR A 7 11.24 32.50 -25.72
C THR A 7 11.25 32.17 -24.23
N LEU A 8 11.67 33.11 -23.38
CA LEU A 8 11.66 32.89 -21.92
C LEU A 8 10.21 32.87 -21.36
N GLY A 9 9.37 33.78 -21.86
CA GLY A 9 7.95 33.85 -21.46
C GLY A 9 7.14 32.62 -21.91
N SER A 10 7.45 32.07 -23.08
CA SER A 10 6.78 30.86 -23.59
C SER A 10 7.22 29.59 -22.87
N VAL A 11 8.49 29.45 -22.49
CA VAL A 11 8.95 28.34 -21.63
C VAL A 11 8.32 28.41 -20.23
N PHE A 12 8.19 29.62 -19.67
CA PHE A 12 7.54 29.80 -18.36
C PHE A 12 6.04 29.50 -18.42
N CYS A 13 5.32 29.99 -19.43
CA CYS A 13 3.90 29.65 -19.62
C CYS A 13 3.69 28.16 -19.85
N ALA A 14 4.58 27.49 -20.59
CA ALA A 14 4.52 26.03 -20.74
C ALA A 14 4.69 25.33 -19.39
N LEU A 15 5.72 25.69 -18.59
CA LEU A 15 5.92 25.09 -17.26
C LEU A 15 4.72 25.30 -16.32
N VAL A 16 4.12 26.49 -16.31
CA VAL A 16 2.99 26.82 -15.43
C VAL A 16 1.70 26.09 -15.85
N MET A 17 1.48 25.90 -17.16
CA MET A 17 0.34 25.12 -17.63
C MET A 17 0.49 23.61 -17.39
N PHE A 18 1.72 23.10 -17.24
CA PHE A 18 1.95 21.71 -16.81
C PHE A 18 1.85 21.52 -15.29
N SER A 19 1.95 22.59 -14.47
CA SER A 19 1.94 22.49 -13.00
C SER A 19 0.57 22.75 -12.36
N SER A 20 -0.42 23.24 -13.10
CA SER A 20 -1.72 23.68 -12.53
C SER A 20 -2.68 22.57 -12.12
N GLY A 21 -2.25 21.31 -12.14
CA GLY A 21 -3.03 20.16 -11.66
C GLY A 21 -2.45 19.48 -10.40
N ALA A 22 -1.35 19.99 -9.84
CA ALA A 22 -0.72 19.39 -8.67
C ALA A 22 -1.31 19.96 -7.36
N ASN A 23 -2.07 19.15 -6.63
CA ASN A 23 -2.21 19.35 -5.19
C ASN A 23 -0.87 18.93 -4.56
N ALA A 24 -0.36 19.68 -3.58
CA ALA A 24 0.93 19.39 -2.97
C ALA A 24 0.71 18.50 -1.74
N THR A 25 0.91 17.19 -1.86
CA THR A 25 0.79 16.24 -0.75
C THR A 25 2.01 15.35 -0.50
N LEU A 26 3.17 15.43 -1.15
CA LEU A 26 4.35 14.54 -0.95
C LEU A 26 4.13 13.03 -1.16
N LEU A 27 3.00 12.46 -0.73
CA LEU A 27 2.50 11.11 -0.95
C LEU A 27 1.00 11.21 -1.27
N ASP A 28 0.55 10.33 -2.17
CA ASP A 28 -0.87 10.12 -2.46
C ASP A 28 -1.16 8.63 -2.22
N PHE A 29 -2.30 8.33 -1.61
CA PHE A 29 -2.72 6.98 -1.28
C PHE A 29 -3.94 6.58 -2.09
N GLU A 30 -3.87 5.40 -2.69
CA GLU A 30 -5.03 4.68 -3.21
C GLU A 30 -5.51 3.73 -2.10
N THR A 31 -6.70 4.01 -1.59
CA THR A 31 -7.30 3.32 -0.43
C THR A 31 -8.24 2.19 -0.86
N THR A 32 -8.46 2.02 -2.16
CA THR A 32 -9.17 0.86 -2.72
C THR A 32 -8.17 -0.12 -3.30
N VAL A 33 -7.46 -0.82 -2.43
CA VAL A 33 -6.50 -1.87 -2.82
C VAL A 33 -7.19 -3.22 -2.88
N THR A 34 -7.01 -3.93 -3.99
CA THR A 34 -7.53 -5.29 -4.15
C THR A 34 -6.42 -6.32 -4.19
N GLY A 35 -6.80 -7.59 -4.18
CA GLY A 35 -5.88 -8.71 -4.30
C GLY A 35 -5.07 -8.68 -5.59
N ALA A 36 -5.62 -8.11 -6.66
CA ALA A 36 -4.91 -7.96 -7.91
C ALA A 36 -3.79 -6.90 -7.84
N ASP A 37 -4.00 -5.83 -7.06
CA ASP A 37 -3.07 -4.70 -6.92
C ASP A 37 -1.84 -5.05 -6.08
N MET A 38 -1.95 -6.07 -5.22
CA MET A 38 -0.84 -6.59 -4.42
C MET A 38 0.15 -7.47 -5.20
N ALA A 39 0.03 -7.56 -6.53
CA ALA A 39 0.97 -8.32 -7.34
C ALA A 39 2.42 -7.87 -7.12
N GLY A 40 3.30 -8.83 -6.81
CA GLY A 40 4.70 -8.56 -6.50
C GLY A 40 5.07 -8.63 -5.02
N ILE A 41 4.11 -8.68 -4.09
CA ILE A 41 4.45 -8.85 -2.66
C ILE A 41 5.06 -10.23 -2.43
N SER A 42 5.95 -10.33 -1.44
CA SER A 42 6.61 -11.57 -1.08
C SER A 42 5.89 -12.21 0.10
N VAL A 43 5.44 -13.45 -0.06
CA VAL A 43 4.82 -14.24 1.00
C VAL A 43 5.74 -15.39 1.36
N THR A 44 6.17 -15.45 2.61
CA THR A 44 7.06 -16.49 3.13
C THR A 44 6.35 -17.34 4.16
N ALA A 45 6.20 -18.64 3.89
CA ALA A 45 5.75 -19.62 4.88
C ALA A 45 6.97 -20.22 5.59
N ILE A 46 6.95 -20.23 6.92
CA ILE A 46 7.92 -20.93 7.76
C ILE A 46 7.25 -22.20 8.28
N TYR A 47 7.88 -23.35 8.06
CA TYR A 47 7.35 -24.65 8.46
C TYR A 47 7.89 -25.10 9.83
N THR A 48 7.14 -25.99 10.48
CA THR A 48 7.50 -26.58 11.79
C THR A 48 8.83 -27.36 11.80
N ASP A 49 9.37 -27.73 10.64
CA ASP A 49 10.68 -28.37 10.51
C ASP A 49 11.84 -27.37 10.39
N GLY A 50 11.53 -26.06 10.43
CA GLY A 50 12.47 -24.95 10.33
C GLY A 50 12.85 -24.58 8.90
N THR A 51 12.27 -25.23 7.89
CA THR A 51 12.41 -24.79 6.49
C THR A 51 11.45 -23.63 6.19
N SER A 52 11.66 -22.97 5.06
CA SER A 52 10.77 -21.90 4.59
C SER A 52 10.62 -21.94 3.08
N ASP A 53 9.50 -21.41 2.59
CA ASP A 53 9.24 -21.20 1.18
C ASP A 53 8.76 -19.76 0.95
N THR A 54 9.25 -19.13 -0.11
CA THR A 54 8.95 -17.73 -0.44
C THR A 54 8.40 -17.65 -1.85
N VAL A 55 7.19 -17.13 -1.97
CA VAL A 55 6.45 -17.05 -3.23
C VAL A 55 6.00 -15.62 -3.47
N ILE A 56 6.03 -15.21 -4.74
CA ILE A 56 5.57 -13.89 -5.14
C ILE A 56 4.08 -13.93 -5.45
N TRP A 57 3.34 -13.02 -4.83
CA TRP A 57 1.92 -12.84 -5.06
C TRP A 57 1.61 -12.44 -6.49
N SER A 58 0.54 -13.02 -7.04
CA SER A 58 0.09 -12.76 -8.40
C SER A 58 -1.40 -12.48 -8.44
N ALA A 59 -1.82 -11.64 -9.37
CA ALA A 59 -3.23 -11.46 -9.68
C ALA A 59 -3.81 -12.75 -10.27
N THR A 60 -4.95 -13.19 -9.73
CA THR A 60 -5.70 -14.38 -10.18
C THR A 60 -7.01 -14.01 -10.86
N GLY A 61 -7.46 -12.76 -10.67
CA GLY A 61 -8.62 -12.15 -11.32
C GLY A 61 -8.43 -10.64 -11.46
N SER A 62 -9.52 -9.92 -11.75
CA SER A 62 -9.50 -8.45 -11.87
C SER A 62 -9.38 -7.74 -10.52
N GLU A 63 -9.87 -8.37 -9.45
CA GLU A 63 -9.89 -7.83 -8.08
C GLU A 63 -9.38 -8.87 -7.07
N SER A 64 -8.79 -9.97 -7.55
CA SER A 64 -8.34 -11.08 -6.71
C SER A 64 -6.90 -11.45 -7.01
N GLY A 65 -6.20 -11.91 -5.98
CA GLY A 65 -4.82 -12.36 -6.07
C GLY A 65 -4.46 -13.33 -4.98
N GLY A 66 -3.26 -13.89 -5.10
CA GLY A 66 -2.76 -14.81 -4.10
C GLY A 66 -1.47 -15.49 -4.49
N VAL A 67 -1.08 -16.40 -3.61
CA VAL A 67 -0.04 -17.42 -3.80
C VAL A 67 -0.66 -18.79 -3.53
N SER A 68 -0.24 -19.79 -4.29
CA SER A 68 -0.71 -21.16 -4.10
C SER A 68 0.43 -22.13 -4.34
N GLU A 69 0.78 -22.83 -3.27
CA GLU A 69 1.75 -23.91 -3.25
C GLU A 69 1.05 -25.25 -3.01
N THR A 70 1.84 -26.33 -2.94
CA THR A 70 1.29 -27.67 -2.74
C THR A 70 0.71 -27.87 -1.33
N SER A 71 1.33 -27.27 -0.30
CA SER A 71 0.96 -27.46 1.11
C SER A 71 0.23 -26.27 1.73
N TRP A 72 0.19 -25.12 1.06
CA TRP A 72 -0.49 -23.92 1.56
C TRP A 72 -0.86 -22.96 0.44
N SER A 73 -1.78 -22.05 0.73
CA SER A 73 -2.13 -20.93 -0.13
C SER A 73 -2.57 -19.74 0.70
N LEU A 74 -2.42 -18.54 0.14
CA LEU A 74 -2.97 -17.31 0.69
C LEU A 74 -3.62 -16.53 -0.44
N THR A 75 -4.89 -16.19 -0.29
CA THR A 75 -5.67 -15.47 -1.31
C THR A 75 -6.42 -14.31 -0.70
N GLN A 76 -6.69 -13.28 -1.50
CA GLN A 76 -7.55 -12.16 -1.14
C GLN A 76 -8.35 -11.75 -2.39
N GLU A 77 -9.63 -11.40 -2.20
CA GLU A 77 -10.54 -10.97 -3.26
C GLU A 77 -11.34 -9.74 -2.82
N GLY A 78 -11.44 -8.74 -3.70
CA GLY A 78 -12.12 -7.47 -3.45
C GLY A 78 -11.26 -6.46 -2.69
N SER A 79 -11.86 -5.36 -2.23
CA SER A 79 -11.16 -4.31 -1.47
C SER A 79 -10.71 -4.80 -0.10
N THR A 80 -9.45 -4.57 0.30
CA THR A 80 -8.89 -4.99 1.60
C THR A 80 -9.56 -4.33 2.81
N LEU A 81 -10.15 -3.15 2.62
CA LEU A 81 -10.97 -2.46 3.65
C LEU A 81 -12.25 -3.24 3.98
N GLY A 82 -12.69 -4.09 3.05
CA GLY A 82 -13.80 -5.02 3.18
C GLY A 82 -15.14 -4.49 2.69
N GLU A 83 -15.90 -5.36 2.04
CA GLU A 83 -17.22 -5.04 1.50
C GLU A 83 -18.21 -6.20 1.74
N TYR A 84 -19.48 -5.87 1.94
CA TYR A 84 -20.55 -6.86 2.04
C TYR A 84 -21.55 -6.70 0.91
N ASP A 85 -21.65 -7.70 0.04
CA ASP A 85 -22.66 -7.76 -1.01
C ASP A 85 -23.90 -8.50 -0.51
N SER A 86 -24.90 -7.71 -0.08
CA SER A 86 -26.20 -8.23 0.37
C SER A 86 -26.99 -9.01 -0.69
N SER A 87 -26.66 -8.89 -1.97
CA SER A 87 -27.36 -9.59 -3.05
C SER A 87 -26.89 -11.03 -3.22
N THR A 88 -25.62 -11.29 -2.89
CA THR A 88 -24.97 -12.61 -2.95
C THR A 88 -24.64 -13.17 -1.57
N ASP A 89 -24.93 -12.42 -0.50
CA ASP A 89 -24.57 -12.74 0.88
C ASP A 89 -23.08 -13.06 1.04
N THR A 90 -22.24 -12.30 0.32
CA THR A 90 -20.79 -12.54 0.24
C THR A 90 -20.03 -11.39 0.90
N ILE A 91 -19.02 -11.75 1.70
CA ILE A 91 -18.08 -10.82 2.31
C ILE A 91 -16.81 -10.83 1.46
N TYR A 92 -16.46 -9.68 0.90
CA TYR A 92 -15.22 -9.44 0.15
C TYR A 92 -14.20 -8.73 1.02
N GLY A 93 -12.93 -8.84 0.65
CA GLY A 93 -11.79 -8.22 1.32
C GLY A 93 -11.08 -9.11 2.33
N LEU A 94 -11.62 -10.31 2.57
CA LEU A 94 -11.02 -11.29 3.48
C LEU A 94 -9.77 -11.90 2.87
N TRP A 95 -8.72 -11.95 3.69
CA TRP A 95 -7.58 -12.82 3.44
C TRP A 95 -7.93 -14.23 3.87
N THR A 96 -7.68 -15.20 2.99
CA THR A 96 -7.92 -16.62 3.24
C THR A 96 -6.62 -17.38 3.13
N PHE A 97 -6.12 -17.83 4.28
CA PHE A 97 -5.01 -18.76 4.38
C PHE A 97 -5.55 -20.18 4.43
N THR A 98 -4.94 -21.09 3.68
CA THR A 98 -5.21 -22.53 3.75
C THR A 98 -3.89 -23.28 3.85
N SER A 99 -3.81 -24.33 4.66
CA SER A 99 -2.63 -25.19 4.73
C SER A 99 -2.96 -26.63 5.10
N ASP A 100 -1.98 -27.52 4.95
CA ASP A 100 -2.03 -28.90 5.48
C ASP A 100 -1.72 -29.00 6.99
N GLY A 101 -1.51 -27.85 7.65
CA GLY A 101 -1.18 -27.73 9.07
C GLY A 101 0.33 -27.73 9.37
N SER A 102 1.19 -27.80 8.36
CA SER A 102 2.66 -27.81 8.53
C SER A 102 3.30 -26.44 8.71
N VAL A 103 2.59 -25.36 8.37
CA VAL A 103 3.05 -23.97 8.48
C VAL A 103 2.97 -23.50 9.94
N GLU A 104 4.05 -22.94 10.45
CA GLU A 104 4.15 -22.36 11.79
C GLU A 104 3.91 -20.85 11.79
N SER A 105 4.45 -20.16 10.78
CA SER A 105 4.41 -18.71 10.64
C SER A 105 4.33 -18.30 9.18
N LEU A 106 3.69 -17.16 8.92
CA LEU A 106 3.56 -16.55 7.60
C LEU A 106 4.05 -15.10 7.68
N ILE A 107 4.94 -14.72 6.78
CA ILE A 107 5.44 -13.34 6.64
C ILE A 107 4.98 -12.80 5.31
N ILE A 108 4.28 -11.68 5.32
CA ILE A 108 3.81 -10.96 4.14
C ILE A 108 4.60 -9.64 4.07
N ASP A 109 5.48 -9.52 3.08
CA ASP A 109 6.43 -8.43 2.92
C ASP A 109 6.14 -7.63 1.65
N THR A 110 5.95 -6.31 1.81
CA THR A 110 5.55 -5.35 0.79
C THR A 110 6.61 -4.28 0.50
N LEU A 111 7.83 -4.40 1.06
CA LEU A 111 8.85 -3.35 1.07
C LEU A 111 9.13 -2.69 -0.29
N ASP A 112 8.99 -3.44 -1.39
CA ASP A 112 9.30 -2.99 -2.75
C ASP A 112 8.07 -2.89 -3.70
N THR A 113 6.85 -2.93 -3.17
CA THR A 113 5.63 -2.99 -4.01
C THR A 113 4.78 -1.73 -4.00
N GLY A 114 5.09 -0.77 -3.12
CA GLY A 114 4.24 0.40 -2.93
C GLY A 114 2.98 0.11 -2.10
N ILE A 115 2.86 -1.09 -1.52
CA ILE A 115 1.76 -1.47 -0.63
C ILE A 115 2.20 -1.34 0.82
N VAL A 116 1.29 -0.93 1.69
CA VAL A 116 1.48 -0.86 3.14
C VAL A 116 0.25 -1.37 3.85
N PHE A 117 0.41 -1.95 5.02
CA PHE A 117 -0.67 -2.39 5.90
C PHE A 117 -1.08 -1.27 6.85
N ASP A 118 -2.38 -1.06 6.98
CA ASP A 118 -2.94 -0.17 8.00
C ASP A 118 -3.15 -0.93 9.32
N THR A 119 -2.79 -0.27 10.43
CA THR A 119 -2.93 -0.80 11.80
C THR A 119 -3.78 0.07 12.70
N ALA A 120 -4.38 1.13 12.18
CA ALA A 120 -5.41 1.91 12.83
C ALA A 120 -6.79 1.44 12.37
N PHE A 121 -7.77 1.59 13.25
CA PHE A 121 -9.17 1.54 12.86
C PHE A 121 -9.67 2.99 12.79
N ILE A 122 -9.95 3.47 11.58
CA ILE A 122 -10.41 4.85 11.34
C ILE A 122 -11.73 4.78 10.60
N ASP A 123 -12.83 5.10 11.28
CA ASP A 123 -14.16 5.21 10.69
C ASP A 123 -14.55 6.66 10.35
N ASP A 124 -14.00 7.64 11.08
CA ASP A 124 -14.09 9.07 10.82
C ASP A 124 -12.83 9.59 10.12
N LEU A 125 -12.96 9.98 8.85
CA LEU A 125 -11.87 10.55 8.03
C LEU A 125 -11.30 11.87 8.60
N SER A 126 -11.92 12.49 9.60
CA SER A 126 -11.33 13.63 10.29
C SER A 126 -10.22 13.27 11.28
N ASP A 127 -10.12 11.98 11.64
CA ASP A 127 -9.06 11.42 12.48
C ASP A 127 -7.86 10.90 11.64
N ASP A 128 -7.99 10.89 10.32
CA ASP A 128 -6.89 10.59 9.39
C ASP A 128 -5.84 11.72 9.41
N THR A 129 -4.64 11.40 9.89
CA THR A 129 -3.51 12.33 9.98
C THR A 129 -2.45 12.14 8.90
N ASN A 130 -2.44 10.99 8.23
CA ASN A 130 -1.38 10.58 7.30
C ASN A 130 -1.83 10.65 5.83
N GLY A 131 -3.14 10.76 5.58
CA GLY A 131 -3.77 10.81 4.26
C GLY A 131 -4.09 9.44 3.65
N SER A 132 -3.96 8.33 4.39
CA SER A 132 -4.31 6.97 3.93
C SER A 132 -5.79 6.65 4.07
N GLY A 133 -6.59 7.55 4.66
CA GLY A 133 -8.04 7.45 4.68
C GLY A 133 -8.57 6.55 5.79
N GLN A 134 -9.53 5.68 5.43
CA GLN A 134 -10.10 4.72 6.37
C GLN A 134 -9.15 3.54 6.50
N GLY A 135 -8.95 3.08 7.73
CA GLY A 135 -8.07 1.95 8.03
C GLY A 135 -8.81 0.84 8.76
N ARG A 136 -8.33 -0.39 8.59
CA ARG A 136 -8.78 -1.55 9.39
C ARG A 136 -7.62 -2.41 9.88
N ILE A 137 -7.61 -2.61 11.19
CA ILE A 137 -6.68 -3.50 11.88
C ILE A 137 -6.85 -4.97 11.49
N PHE A 138 -5.81 -5.77 11.75
CA PHE A 138 -5.95 -7.23 11.74
C PHE A 138 -7.10 -7.71 12.63
N SER A 139 -8.00 -8.51 12.09
CA SER A 139 -9.10 -9.12 12.83
C SER A 139 -9.46 -10.48 12.27
N GLU A 140 -9.38 -11.52 13.11
CA GLU A 140 -9.81 -12.88 12.77
C GLU A 140 -11.33 -12.91 12.53
N VAL A 141 -11.74 -13.62 11.48
CA VAL A 141 -13.14 -13.77 11.09
C VAL A 141 -13.53 -15.22 11.17
N ASP A 142 -14.48 -15.53 12.04
CA ASP A 142 -15.17 -16.81 12.03
C ASP A 142 -16.35 -16.74 11.05
N VAL A 143 -16.15 -17.31 9.86
CA VAL A 143 -17.13 -17.30 8.76
C VAL A 143 -18.39 -18.10 9.11
N ASP A 144 -18.29 -19.09 10.01
CA ASP A 144 -19.42 -19.91 10.46
C ASP A 144 -20.24 -19.21 11.56
N ALA A 145 -19.65 -18.25 12.29
CA ALA A 145 -20.32 -17.55 13.38
C ALA A 145 -21.20 -16.38 12.93
N SER A 146 -21.10 -15.90 11.67
CA SER A 146 -21.80 -14.69 11.17
C SER A 146 -21.62 -13.42 12.02
N THR A 147 -20.67 -13.43 12.95
CA THR A 147 -20.38 -12.33 13.87
C THR A 147 -18.93 -11.95 13.75
N LEU A 148 -18.65 -10.67 13.48
CA LEU A 148 -17.33 -10.10 13.72
C LEU A 148 -16.99 -10.31 15.19
N LEU A 149 -15.90 -11.00 15.45
CA LEU A 149 -15.39 -11.21 16.80
C LEU A 149 -14.63 -9.96 17.27
N GLU A 150 -15.33 -8.82 17.34
CA GLU A 150 -14.76 -7.60 17.92
C GLU A 150 -14.40 -7.86 19.39
N GLY A 151 -13.10 -7.91 19.68
CA GLY A 151 -12.58 -8.13 21.02
C GLY A 151 -12.52 -9.59 21.48
N ALA A 152 -12.71 -10.58 20.61
CA ALA A 152 -12.31 -11.95 20.95
C ALA A 152 -10.78 -12.04 20.96
N SER A 153 -10.24 -12.83 21.89
CA SER A 153 -8.82 -13.18 21.87
C SER A 153 -8.52 -13.90 20.56
N SER A 154 -7.82 -13.25 19.64
CA SER A 154 -7.28 -13.89 18.44
C SER A 154 -6.48 -15.12 18.87
N SER A 155 -6.74 -16.26 18.23
CA SER A 155 -5.97 -17.48 18.50
C SER A 155 -4.55 -17.40 17.94
N TYR A 156 -4.31 -16.38 17.10
CA TYR A 156 -3.08 -16.17 16.34
C TYR A 156 -2.49 -14.79 16.66
N PHE A 157 -1.18 -14.68 16.52
CA PHE A 157 -0.48 -13.41 16.74
C PHE A 157 -0.23 -12.73 15.40
N ALA A 158 -0.74 -11.50 15.24
CA ALA A 158 -0.38 -10.62 14.14
C ALA A 158 0.64 -9.59 14.63
N GLY A 159 1.83 -9.60 14.05
CA GLY A 159 2.90 -8.65 14.30
C GLY A 159 3.16 -7.78 13.08
N TYR A 160 3.40 -6.49 13.30
CA TYR A 160 3.73 -5.54 12.24
C TYR A 160 5.15 -5.03 12.38
N SER A 161 5.85 -4.87 11.26
CA SER A 161 7.21 -4.30 11.23
C SER A 161 7.46 -3.52 9.94
N GLY A 162 8.60 -2.82 9.88
CA GLY A 162 8.93 -1.96 8.74
C GLY A 162 8.00 -0.74 8.65
N LEU A 163 7.96 0.05 9.72
CA LEU A 163 7.21 1.31 9.79
C LEU A 163 7.52 2.19 8.57
N PHE A 164 6.48 2.52 7.81
CA PHE A 164 6.55 3.40 6.64
C PHE A 164 6.21 4.84 7.02
N LEU A 165 5.02 5.04 7.58
CA LEU A 165 4.50 6.33 8.02
C LEU A 165 3.49 6.08 9.14
N GLU A 166 3.68 6.70 10.30
CA GLU A 166 2.75 6.62 11.44
C GLU A 166 2.34 5.19 11.91
N GLU A 167 1.19 4.71 11.46
CA GLU A 167 0.51 3.43 11.66
C GLU A 167 0.60 2.48 10.44
N LEU A 168 1.19 2.91 9.33
CA LEU A 168 1.39 2.13 8.11
C LEU A 168 2.69 1.32 8.17
N PHE A 169 2.61 0.03 7.87
CA PHE A 169 3.73 -0.92 7.96
C PHE A 169 3.93 -1.70 6.66
N THR A 170 5.18 -2.11 6.37
CA THR A 170 5.51 -2.86 5.15
C THR A 170 5.55 -4.38 5.36
N THR A 171 5.33 -4.85 6.59
CA THR A 171 5.37 -6.28 6.87
C THR A 171 4.31 -6.67 7.89
N LEU A 172 3.53 -7.69 7.56
CA LEU A 172 2.63 -8.40 8.47
C LEU A 172 3.17 -9.82 8.69
N THR A 173 3.36 -10.20 9.96
CA THR A 173 3.73 -11.56 10.37
C THR A 173 2.57 -12.19 11.12
N LEU A 174 2.15 -13.39 10.71
CA LEU A 174 1.18 -14.22 11.41
C LEU A 174 1.92 -15.41 12.04
N ASP A 175 1.82 -15.56 13.36
CA ASP A 175 2.45 -16.65 14.11
C ASP A 175 1.40 -17.58 14.75
N SER A 176 1.86 -18.74 15.20
CA SER A 176 1.05 -19.79 15.84
C SER A 176 0.08 -20.49 14.88
N LEU A 177 0.50 -20.69 13.63
CA LEU A 177 -0.31 -21.35 12.59
C LEU A 177 -0.20 -22.89 12.59
N THR A 178 0.56 -23.48 13.51
CA THR A 178 0.76 -24.94 13.53
C THR A 178 -0.58 -25.68 13.69
N GLY A 179 -0.90 -26.57 12.74
CA GLY A 179 -2.15 -27.32 12.71
C GLY A 179 -3.36 -26.54 12.16
N VAL A 180 -3.19 -25.27 11.76
CA VAL A 180 -4.25 -24.47 11.13
C VAL A 180 -4.46 -24.94 9.70
N THR A 181 -5.68 -25.35 9.39
CA THR A 181 -6.05 -25.77 8.03
C THR A 181 -6.66 -24.64 7.22
N THR A 182 -7.44 -23.77 7.86
CA THR A 182 -8.01 -22.57 7.26
C THR A 182 -7.97 -21.44 8.29
N LEU A 183 -7.59 -20.24 7.86
CA LEU A 183 -7.68 -19.01 8.63
C LEU A 183 -8.19 -17.90 7.72
N THR A 184 -9.24 -17.21 8.16
CA THR A 184 -9.81 -16.05 7.49
C THR A 184 -9.67 -14.82 8.37
N PHE A 185 -9.21 -13.71 7.79
CA PHE A 185 -8.95 -12.48 8.54
C PHE A 185 -9.11 -11.23 7.69
N TRP A 186 -9.38 -10.12 8.35
CA TRP A 186 -9.21 -8.78 7.80
C TRP A 186 -7.78 -8.32 8.00
N ALA A 187 -7.22 -7.66 7.00
CA ALA A 187 -6.02 -6.84 7.12
C ALA A 187 -6.07 -5.83 5.98
N ASP A 188 -6.14 -4.56 6.32
CA ASP A 188 -6.24 -3.51 5.31
C ASP A 188 -4.88 -3.17 4.73
N THR A 189 -4.90 -2.76 3.47
CA THR A 189 -3.71 -2.30 2.75
C THR A 189 -4.02 -1.07 1.93
N ASP A 190 -3.06 -0.15 1.91
CA ASP A 190 -3.08 1.01 1.03
C ASP A 190 -1.93 0.95 0.03
N ALA A 191 -2.13 1.56 -1.13
CA ALA A 191 -1.08 1.73 -2.12
C ALA A 191 -0.62 3.19 -2.13
N TYR A 192 0.67 3.44 -1.91
CA TYR A 192 1.23 4.78 -2.02
C TYR A 192 1.84 4.99 -3.40
N VAL A 193 1.54 6.13 -4.00
CA VAL A 193 2.14 6.55 -5.27
C VAL A 193 3.08 7.72 -4.99
N PRO A 194 4.40 7.56 -5.20
CA PRO A 194 5.32 8.68 -5.13
C PRO A 194 4.91 9.75 -6.14
N GLU A 195 4.82 11.00 -5.71
CA GLU A 195 4.41 12.08 -6.60
C GLU A 195 5.26 12.10 -7.88
N PRO A 196 4.67 12.42 -9.04
CA PRO A 196 5.42 12.66 -10.25
C PRO A 196 6.52 13.70 -9.97
N SER A 197 7.75 13.44 -10.44
CA SER A 197 8.94 14.32 -10.29
C SER A 197 8.79 15.76 -10.80
N THR A 198 7.59 16.19 -11.19
CA THR A 198 7.21 17.53 -11.64
C THR A 198 7.51 18.61 -10.61
N LEU A 199 7.34 18.34 -9.30
CA LEU A 199 7.72 19.27 -8.23
C LEU A 199 9.24 19.48 -8.16
N MET A 200 10.02 18.40 -8.32
CA MET A 200 11.48 18.49 -8.44
C MET A 200 11.89 19.26 -9.71
N LEU A 201 11.22 19.01 -10.83
CA LEU A 201 11.45 19.72 -12.10
C LEU A 201 11.11 21.20 -11.99
N PHE A 202 10.01 21.53 -11.31
CA PHE A 202 9.59 22.90 -11.05
C PHE A 202 10.61 23.62 -10.16
N GLY A 203 11.05 22.98 -9.07
CA GLY A 203 12.12 23.49 -8.20
C GLY A 203 13.41 23.74 -8.98
N ALA A 204 13.88 22.75 -9.75
CA ALA A 204 15.07 22.88 -10.59
C ALA A 204 14.93 24.01 -11.63
N GLY A 205 13.75 24.16 -12.23
CA GLY A 205 13.41 25.25 -13.14
C GLY A 205 13.48 26.63 -12.48
N LEU A 206 12.93 26.76 -11.26
CA LEU A 206 12.98 28.00 -10.48
C LEU A 206 14.41 28.37 -10.08
N PHE A 207 15.20 27.40 -9.61
CA PHE A 207 16.62 27.59 -9.31
C PHE A 207 17.41 28.01 -10.56
N GLY A 208 17.13 27.41 -11.72
CA GLY A 208 17.72 27.81 -13.00
C GLY A 208 17.39 29.27 -13.38
N LEU A 209 16.15 29.71 -13.15
CA LEU A 209 15.72 31.10 -13.36
C LEU A 209 16.41 32.09 -12.41
N VAL A 210 16.52 31.75 -11.12
CA VAL A 210 17.23 32.59 -10.14
C VAL A 210 18.72 32.69 -10.50
N ALA A 211 19.36 31.57 -10.85
CA ALA A 211 20.76 31.53 -11.23
C ALA A 211 21.05 32.32 -12.52
N SER A 212 20.17 32.22 -13.53
CA SER A 212 20.29 33.00 -14.77
C SER A 212 20.15 34.52 -14.53
N ARG A 213 19.23 34.92 -13.65
CA ARG A 213 19.03 36.34 -13.26
C ARG A 213 20.20 36.89 -12.44
N ALA A 214 20.84 36.07 -11.61
CA ALA A 214 22.03 36.48 -10.86
C ALA A 214 23.24 36.74 -11.78
N ARG A 215 23.38 35.98 -12.88
CA ARG A 215 24.45 36.19 -13.87
C ARG A 215 24.25 37.45 -14.71
N SER A 216 23.01 37.83 -15.04
CA SER A 216 22.75 39.02 -15.86
C SER A 216 23.06 40.34 -15.14
N LYS A 217 23.03 40.37 -13.80
CA LYS A 217 23.40 41.56 -13.01
C LYS A 217 24.91 41.82 -12.96
N LYS A 218 25.76 40.81 -13.18
CA LYS A 218 27.23 40.97 -13.17
C LYS A 218 27.78 41.69 -14.41
N TRP A 219 26.98 41.88 -15.46
CA TRP A 219 27.41 42.51 -16.72
C TRP A 219 27.10 44.01 -16.83
N ILE A 220 26.42 44.61 -15.85
CA ILE A 220 26.05 46.05 -15.86
C ILE A 220 27.01 46.89 -14.98
N ALA A 221 28.00 46.26 -14.34
CA ALA A 221 28.95 46.93 -13.45
C ALA A 221 30.40 47.02 -14.01
N MET A 222 30.56 47.10 -15.34
CA MET A 222 31.84 47.36 -16.02
C MET A 222 31.70 48.51 -17.01
#